data_AF-E0CV72-F1
#
_entry.id   AF-E0CV72-F1
#
_cell.length_a   1.000
_cell.length_b   1.000
_cell.length_c   1.000
_cell.angle_alpha   90.00
_cell.angle_beta   90.00
_cell.angle_gamma   90.00
#
_symmetry.space_group_name_H-M   'P 1'
#
loop_
_entity.id
_entity.type
_entity.pdbx_description
1 polymer ?
#
loop_
_entity_poly.entity_id
_entity_poly.type
_entity_poly.pdbx_seq_one_letter_code
_entity_poly.pdbx_strand_id
1 'polypeptide(L)'
;MSKAVVSGLLTIAFVFFVVFTLATQKGHNNFYLARRLGHNRVAFNPLVEKIEEMARETSDHHFLFNLSNIFLNDVEDKYEFVSQVKNLNITMRLMVLFPLLDVEPRDGFISLKELEHWNMQQAIHRLSYRTHKELVLFDQNEDGAITFREYLPKISYQSIENNGMTHGEAGWWEDQFKNADFDNNGALGFEEFKE
;
A
#
# COMPACT_ATOMS: atom_id res chain seq x y z
N MET A 1 -23.29 30.68 50.05
CA MET A 1 -22.21 29.76 49.67
C MET A 1 -22.70 28.77 48.60
N SER A 2 -22.89 29.21 47.34
CA SER A 2 -23.55 28.35 46.34
C SER A 2 -22.98 28.42 44.91
N LYS A 3 -22.01 29.30 44.61
CA LYS A 3 -21.42 29.40 43.26
C LYS A 3 -20.04 28.73 43.15
N ALA A 4 -19.21 28.83 44.21
CA ALA A 4 -17.87 28.27 44.22
C ALA A 4 -17.86 26.72 44.28
N VAL A 5 -18.79 26.11 45.02
CA VAL A 5 -18.87 24.66 45.18
C VAL A 5 -19.35 23.98 43.89
N VAL A 6 -20.28 24.61 43.17
CA VAL A 6 -20.80 24.08 41.89
C VAL A 6 -19.71 24.11 40.81
N SER A 7 -18.92 25.19 40.76
CA SER A 7 -17.75 25.26 39.86
C SER A 7 -16.72 24.18 40.16
N GLY A 8 -16.47 23.88 41.44
CA GLY A 8 -15.52 22.84 41.84
C GLY A 8 -15.97 21.43 41.44
N LEU A 9 -17.27 21.13 41.55
CA LEU A 9 -17.81 19.83 41.15
C LEU A 9 -17.79 19.65 39.62
N LEU A 10 -18.03 20.71 38.86
CA LEU A 10 -18.06 20.68 37.40
C LEU A 10 -16.66 20.49 36.80
N THR A 11 -15.62 21.09 37.40
CA THR A 11 -14.23 20.88 36.98
C THR A 11 -13.75 19.46 37.28
N ILE A 12 -14.11 18.90 38.44
CA ILE A 12 -13.76 17.52 38.80
C ILE A 12 -14.43 16.52 37.84
N ALA A 13 -15.71 16.70 37.52
CA ALA A 13 -16.42 15.84 36.57
C ALA A 13 -15.80 15.88 35.16
N PHE A 14 -15.36 17.05 34.70
CA PHE A 14 -14.70 17.20 33.40
C PHE A 14 -13.33 16.49 33.35
N VAL A 15 -12.54 16.60 34.42
CA VAL A 15 -11.25 15.88 34.51
C VAL A 15 -11.46 14.37 34.52
N PHE A 16 -12.46 13.87 35.25
CA PHE A 16 -12.80 12.45 35.22
C PHE A 16 -13.26 11.97 33.84
N PHE A 17 -14.04 12.78 33.11
CA PHE A 17 -14.46 12.45 31.74
C PHE A 17 -13.27 12.40 30.77
N VAL A 18 -12.33 13.35 30.85
CA VAL A 18 -11.11 13.35 30.02
C VAL A 18 -10.21 12.16 30.34
N VAL A 19 -10.06 11.79 31.61
CA VAL A 19 -9.23 10.63 32.00
C VAL A 19 -9.87 9.31 31.59
N PHE A 20 -11.20 9.17 31.70
CA PHE A 20 -11.90 7.93 31.29
C PHE A 20 -11.97 7.75 29.78
N THR A 21 -12.14 8.83 29.01
CA THR A 21 -12.13 8.76 27.53
C THR A 21 -10.75 8.38 26.99
N LEU A 22 -9.67 8.76 27.67
CA LEU A 22 -8.30 8.39 27.28
C LEU A 22 -7.95 6.93 27.64
N ALA A 23 -8.59 6.37 28.67
CA ALA A 23 -8.33 5.01 29.15
C ALA A 23 -9.03 3.91 28.32
N THR A 24 -10.03 4.25 27.49
CA THR A 24 -10.80 3.27 26.72
C THR A 24 -10.34 3.06 25.28
N GLN A 25 -9.23 3.65 24.83
CA GLN A 25 -8.56 3.19 23.61
C GLN A 25 -7.72 1.93 23.89
N LYS A 26 -8.41 0.85 24.27
CA LYS A 26 -7.87 -0.49 24.11
C LYS A 26 -7.89 -0.76 22.60
N GLY A 27 -6.75 -0.52 21.95
CA GLY A 27 -6.57 -0.72 20.52
C GLY A 27 -6.95 -2.13 20.12
N HIS A 28 -8.15 -2.30 19.58
CA HIS A 28 -8.47 -3.43 18.75
C HIS A 28 -7.58 -3.32 17.52
N ASN A 29 -6.60 -4.20 17.42
CA ASN A 29 -5.75 -4.37 16.24
C ASN A 29 -6.60 -4.89 15.08
N ASN A 30 -7.38 -3.99 14.46
CA ASN A 30 -8.04 -4.22 13.18
C ASN A 30 -6.99 -4.09 12.08
N PHE A 31 -6.19 -5.14 11.91
CA PHE A 31 -5.01 -5.16 11.04
C PHE A 31 -5.29 -5.48 9.56
N TYR A 32 -6.54 -5.47 9.10
CA TYR A 32 -6.84 -6.03 7.77
C TYR A 32 -7.79 -5.23 6.87
N LEU A 33 -8.09 -3.97 7.18
CA LEU A 33 -9.02 -3.18 6.35
C LEU A 33 -8.58 -1.73 6.21
N ALA A 34 -7.41 -1.53 5.61
CA ALA A 34 -6.96 -0.20 5.22
C ALA A 34 -6.54 -0.16 3.74
N ARG A 35 -7.54 -0.25 2.83
CA ARG A 35 -7.49 0.38 1.48
C ARG A 35 -7.50 1.92 1.58
N ARG A 36 -6.86 2.49 2.61
CA ARG A 36 -6.63 3.93 2.75
C ARG A 36 -5.18 4.20 2.46
N LEU A 37 -4.95 4.93 1.37
CA LEU A 37 -3.68 5.58 1.06
C LEU A 37 -3.10 6.23 2.33
N GLY A 38 -2.05 5.62 2.88
CA GLY A 38 -1.20 6.23 3.90
C GLY A 38 -1.58 5.95 5.35
N HIS A 39 -1.07 4.86 5.90
CA HIS A 39 -0.65 4.87 7.31
C HIS A 39 0.68 4.21 7.63
N ASN A 40 1.40 3.70 6.62
CA ASN A 40 2.85 3.57 6.70
C ASN A 40 3.42 4.47 5.61
N ARG A 41 4.06 5.57 6.00
CA ARG A 41 4.95 6.29 5.09
C ARG A 41 6.16 5.39 4.85
N VAL A 42 6.00 4.37 4.01
CA VAL A 42 7.15 3.78 3.34
C VAL A 42 7.81 4.96 2.62
N ALA A 43 9.03 5.31 3.02
CA ALA A 43 9.77 6.38 2.39
C ALA A 43 9.85 6.04 0.90
N PHE A 44 9.09 6.78 0.09
CA PHE A 44 8.95 6.48 -1.32
C PHE A 44 10.32 6.60 -1.97
N ASN A 45 10.86 5.47 -2.39
CA ASN A 45 12.15 5.38 -3.05
C ASN A 45 11.95 4.68 -4.40
N PRO A 46 11.43 5.39 -5.40
CA PRO A 46 11.04 4.83 -6.70
C PRO A 46 12.18 4.07 -7.38
N LEU A 47 13.43 4.51 -7.16
CA LEU A 47 14.61 3.82 -7.64
C LEU A 47 14.76 2.44 -7.02
N VAL A 48 14.73 2.36 -5.70
CA VAL A 48 14.90 1.10 -4.98
C VAL A 48 13.75 0.16 -5.26
N GLU A 49 12.51 0.65 -5.30
CA GLU A 49 11.34 -0.15 -5.62
C GLU A 49 11.43 -0.76 -7.02
N LYS A 50 11.73 0.06 -8.04
CA LYS A 50 11.92 -0.40 -9.42
C LYS A 50 13.09 -1.38 -9.53
N ILE A 51 14.20 -1.14 -8.82
CA ILE A 51 15.38 -2.02 -8.84
C ILE A 51 15.11 -3.34 -8.12
N GLU A 52 14.37 -3.35 -7.00
CA GLU A 52 13.96 -4.58 -6.32
C GLU A 52 12.98 -5.40 -7.15
N GLU A 53 12.15 -4.75 -7.95
CA GLU A 53 11.25 -5.41 -8.89
C GLU A 53 12.01 -5.98 -10.10
N MET A 54 12.82 -5.19 -10.80
CA MET A 54 13.73 -5.70 -11.85
C MET A 54 14.72 -6.73 -11.27
N ALA A 55 14.93 -6.70 -9.95
CA ALA A 55 15.60 -7.76 -9.26
C ALA A 55 14.72 -9.04 -9.20
N ARG A 56 13.46 -8.96 -8.86
CA ARG A 56 12.60 -10.16 -8.81
C ARG A 56 12.25 -10.71 -10.19
N GLU A 57 12.10 -9.85 -11.19
CA GLU A 57 11.77 -10.17 -12.58
C GLU A 57 13.05 -10.23 -13.41
N THR A 58 13.55 -11.43 -13.69
CA THR A 58 14.87 -11.75 -14.27
C THR A 58 15.07 -11.33 -15.74
N SER A 59 14.41 -10.30 -16.25
CA SER A 59 14.30 -10.06 -17.70
C SER A 59 15.00 -8.81 -18.22
N ASP A 60 15.16 -7.75 -17.42
CA ASP A 60 15.71 -6.48 -17.92
C ASP A 60 17.08 -6.14 -17.31
N HIS A 61 18.06 -7.00 -17.63
CA HIS A 61 19.43 -6.87 -17.18
C HIS A 61 20.15 -5.64 -17.77
N HIS A 62 19.65 -5.08 -18.87
CA HIS A 62 20.35 -4.01 -19.58
C HIS A 62 20.35 -2.70 -18.78
N PHE A 63 19.21 -2.33 -18.18
CA PHE A 63 19.14 -1.16 -17.31
C PHE A 63 19.97 -1.34 -16.04
N LEU A 64 19.85 -2.49 -15.38
CA LEU A 64 20.61 -2.79 -14.15
C LEU A 64 22.13 -2.81 -14.40
N PHE A 65 22.57 -3.39 -15.51
CA PHE A 65 23.97 -3.46 -15.92
C PHE A 65 24.53 -2.09 -16.30
N ASN A 66 23.75 -1.26 -16.99
CA ASN A 66 24.18 0.11 -17.28
C ASN A 66 24.26 0.96 -16.00
N LEU A 67 23.30 0.77 -15.08
CA LEU A 67 23.26 1.47 -13.80
C LEU A 67 24.40 1.02 -12.86
N SER A 68 24.72 -0.28 -12.84
CA SER A 68 25.90 -0.79 -12.13
C SER A 68 27.15 -0.16 -12.73
N ASN A 69 27.38 -0.28 -14.04
CA ASN A 69 28.61 0.20 -14.68
C ASN A 69 28.85 1.71 -14.53
N ILE A 70 27.80 2.54 -14.55
CA ILE A 70 27.96 3.99 -14.46
C ILE A 70 28.22 4.45 -13.01
N PHE A 71 27.60 3.82 -12.02
CA PHE A 71 27.55 4.39 -10.66
C PHE A 71 28.14 3.51 -9.56
N LEU A 72 28.34 2.21 -9.81
CA LEU A 72 28.87 1.26 -8.84
C LEU A 72 30.03 0.47 -9.49
N ASN A 73 31.05 0.10 -8.72
CA ASN A 73 32.24 -0.57 -9.27
C ASN A 73 31.92 -2.04 -9.59
N ASP A 74 31.24 -2.29 -10.71
CA ASP A 74 30.98 -3.59 -11.32
C ASP A 74 30.46 -4.64 -10.31
N VAL A 75 29.27 -4.37 -9.75
CA VAL A 75 28.65 -5.22 -8.73
C VAL A 75 28.05 -6.47 -9.38
N GLU A 76 28.64 -7.63 -9.09
CA GLU A 76 28.25 -8.92 -9.66
C GLU A 76 26.98 -9.52 -9.01
N ASP A 77 26.67 -9.13 -7.75
CA ASP A 77 25.48 -9.57 -7.01
C ASP A 77 24.36 -8.50 -6.98
N LYS A 78 23.19 -8.92 -7.42
CA LYS A 78 21.93 -8.17 -7.49
C LYS A 78 21.36 -7.72 -6.15
N TYR A 79 21.53 -8.51 -5.08
CA TYR A 79 21.13 -8.12 -3.73
C TYR A 79 22.09 -7.09 -3.14
N GLU A 80 23.37 -7.22 -3.45
CA GLU A 80 24.38 -6.23 -3.12
C GLU A 80 24.12 -4.91 -3.85
N PHE A 81 23.76 -4.99 -5.14
CA PHE A 81 23.35 -3.85 -5.94
C PHE A 81 22.17 -3.10 -5.33
N VAL A 82 21.09 -3.79 -4.96
CA VAL A 82 19.92 -3.18 -4.28
C VAL A 82 20.32 -2.50 -2.98
N SER A 83 21.19 -3.14 -2.19
CA SER A 83 21.69 -2.61 -0.92
C SER A 83 22.52 -1.34 -1.13
N GLN A 84 23.42 -1.33 -2.11
CA GLN A 84 24.22 -0.17 -2.46
C GLN A 84 23.35 0.98 -2.99
N VAL A 85 22.34 0.67 -3.81
CA VAL A 85 21.39 1.68 -4.31
C VAL A 85 20.56 2.31 -3.19
N LYS A 86 20.15 1.52 -2.18
CA LYS A 86 19.51 2.04 -0.96
C LYS A 86 20.41 3.02 -0.21
N ASN A 87 21.72 2.82 -0.25
CA ASN A 87 22.70 3.64 0.44
C ASN A 87 23.24 4.81 -0.40
N LEU A 88 22.77 4.98 -1.64
CA LEU A 88 23.17 6.13 -2.46
C LEU A 88 22.80 7.43 -1.78
N ASN A 89 23.74 8.38 -1.78
CA ASN A 89 23.47 9.75 -1.41
C ASN A 89 22.49 10.40 -2.40
N ILE A 90 21.88 11.52 -2.00
CA ILE A 90 20.82 12.16 -2.80
C ILE A 90 21.29 12.61 -4.17
N THR A 91 22.55 13.05 -4.30
CA THR A 91 23.14 13.47 -5.56
C THR A 91 23.20 12.33 -6.57
N MET A 92 23.70 11.16 -6.15
CA MET A 92 23.75 9.97 -7.00
C MET A 92 22.35 9.51 -7.41
N ARG A 93 21.39 9.54 -6.48
CA ARG A 93 19.99 9.19 -6.78
C ARG A 93 19.40 10.12 -7.84
N LEU A 94 19.68 11.43 -7.75
CA LEU A 94 19.24 12.39 -8.74
C LEU A 94 19.91 12.16 -10.10
N MET A 95 21.21 11.86 -10.13
CA MET A 95 21.91 11.52 -11.39
C MET A 95 21.31 10.31 -12.11
N VAL A 96 20.70 9.38 -11.37
CA VAL A 96 20.01 8.21 -11.95
C VAL A 96 18.58 8.54 -12.35
N LEU A 97 17.83 9.26 -11.50
CA LEU A 97 16.43 9.58 -11.76
C LEU A 97 16.24 10.58 -12.89
N PHE A 98 17.11 11.56 -12.99
CA PHE A 98 16.93 12.67 -13.92
C PHE A 98 16.89 12.20 -15.39
N PRO A 99 17.83 11.36 -15.87
CA PRO A 99 17.76 10.82 -17.24
C PRO A 99 16.62 9.83 -17.48
N LEU A 100 16.02 9.27 -16.42
CA LEU A 100 14.83 8.42 -16.53
C LEU A 100 13.55 9.23 -16.71
N LEU A 101 13.54 10.49 -16.24
CA LEU A 101 12.41 11.40 -16.28
C LEU A 101 12.46 12.29 -17.53
N ASP A 102 13.65 12.76 -17.90
CA ASP A 102 13.93 13.55 -19.11
C ASP A 102 13.98 12.63 -20.34
N VAL A 103 12.82 12.38 -20.93
CA VAL A 103 12.63 11.36 -21.99
C VAL A 103 12.42 12.03 -23.34
N GLU A 104 11.55 13.04 -23.42
CA GLU A 104 11.21 13.69 -24.68
C GLU A 104 10.59 15.09 -24.50
N PRO A 105 11.30 16.17 -24.91
CA PRO A 105 12.66 16.18 -25.46
C PRO A 105 13.71 15.94 -24.37
N ARG A 106 14.83 15.27 -24.72
CA ARG A 106 15.99 15.12 -23.81
C ARG A 106 16.79 16.41 -23.71
N ASP A 107 16.26 17.38 -22.97
CA ASP A 107 16.80 18.74 -22.93
C ASP A 107 17.53 19.08 -21.62
N GLY A 108 17.64 18.12 -20.71
CA GLY A 108 18.26 18.32 -19.40
C GLY A 108 17.32 19.01 -18.40
N PHE A 109 16.02 19.12 -18.70
CA PHE A 109 14.98 19.57 -17.79
C PHE A 109 13.91 18.48 -17.64
N ILE A 110 13.14 18.54 -16.55
CA ILE A 110 11.97 17.68 -16.38
C ILE A 110 10.75 18.56 -16.60
N SER A 111 10.05 18.33 -17.71
CA SER A 111 8.79 19.00 -18.00
C SER A 111 7.67 18.50 -17.09
N LEU A 112 6.61 19.30 -16.96
CA LEU A 112 5.40 18.87 -16.22
C LEU A 112 4.84 17.56 -16.78
N LYS A 113 4.80 17.42 -18.11
CA LYS A 113 4.26 16.25 -18.79
C LYS A 113 5.04 14.98 -18.47
N GLU A 114 6.38 15.07 -18.43
CA GLU A 114 7.24 13.94 -18.04
C GLU A 114 7.02 13.55 -16.58
N LEU A 115 6.92 14.53 -15.69
CA LEU A 115 6.66 14.28 -14.29
C LEU A 115 5.28 13.67 -14.04
N GLU A 116 4.25 14.15 -14.74
CA GLU A 116 2.88 13.60 -14.71
C GLU A 116 2.87 12.15 -15.19
N HIS A 117 3.48 11.90 -16.35
CA HIS A 117 3.58 10.56 -16.93
C HIS A 117 4.26 9.59 -15.96
N TRP A 118 5.42 9.99 -15.43
CA TRP A 118 6.15 9.16 -14.49
C TRP A 118 5.35 8.92 -13.21
N ASN A 119 4.71 9.94 -12.64
CA ASN A 119 3.92 9.77 -11.42
C ASN A 119 2.74 8.82 -11.63
N MET A 120 2.07 8.92 -12.78
CA MET A 120 0.99 8.00 -13.17
C MET A 120 1.51 6.57 -13.32
N GLN A 121 2.61 6.36 -14.04
CA GLN A 121 3.24 5.05 -14.18
C GLN A 121 3.58 4.45 -12.82
N GLN A 122 4.20 5.24 -11.94
CA GLN A 122 4.55 4.79 -10.59
C GLN A 122 3.30 4.45 -9.76
N ALA A 123 2.19 5.17 -9.92
CA ALA A 123 0.95 4.87 -9.23
C ALA A 123 0.33 3.55 -9.70
N ILE A 124 0.22 3.35 -11.01
CA ILE A 124 -0.27 2.11 -11.62
C ILE A 124 0.59 0.94 -11.18
N HIS A 125 1.90 1.12 -11.27
CA HIS A 125 2.88 0.10 -10.92
C HIS A 125 2.74 -0.35 -9.46
N ARG A 126 2.68 0.60 -8.53
CA ARG A 126 2.47 0.30 -7.10
C ARG A 126 1.15 -0.40 -6.83
N LEU A 127 0.09 0.01 -7.53
CA LEU A 127 -1.21 -0.62 -7.39
C LEU A 127 -1.12 -2.09 -7.82
N SER A 128 -0.64 -2.34 -9.04
CA SER A 128 -0.43 -3.70 -9.56
C SER A 128 0.45 -4.56 -8.65
N TYR A 129 1.56 -4.01 -8.16
CA TYR A 129 2.48 -4.73 -7.29
C TYR A 129 1.82 -5.13 -5.95
N ARG A 130 1.05 -4.22 -5.35
CA ARG A 130 0.31 -4.50 -4.11
C ARG A 130 -0.78 -5.52 -4.34
N THR A 131 -1.56 -5.37 -5.41
CA THR A 131 -2.58 -6.33 -5.82
C THR A 131 -1.98 -7.72 -5.98
N HIS A 132 -0.85 -7.84 -6.68
CA HIS A 132 -0.19 -9.13 -6.85
C HIS A 132 0.25 -9.76 -5.52
N LYS A 133 0.84 -8.96 -4.63
CA LYS A 133 1.25 -9.42 -3.30
C LYS A 133 0.08 -9.87 -2.43
N GLU A 134 -1.02 -9.11 -2.46
CA GLU A 134 -2.23 -9.47 -1.71
C GLU A 134 -2.90 -10.70 -2.30
N LEU A 135 -2.93 -10.85 -3.62
CA LEU A 135 -3.41 -12.06 -4.29
C LEU A 135 -2.62 -13.28 -3.82
N VAL A 136 -1.30 -13.26 -3.90
CA VAL A 136 -0.45 -14.35 -3.39
C VAL A 136 -0.64 -14.62 -1.88
N LEU A 137 -1.04 -13.61 -1.10
CA LEU A 137 -1.25 -13.76 0.34
C LEU A 137 -2.58 -14.44 0.67
N PHE A 138 -3.64 -14.17 -0.11
CA PHE A 138 -4.99 -14.64 0.17
C PHE A 138 -5.39 -15.86 -0.66
N ASP A 139 -4.88 -16.00 -1.88
CA ASP A 139 -5.08 -17.15 -2.76
C ASP A 139 -4.43 -18.39 -2.11
N GLN A 140 -5.25 -19.21 -1.43
CA GLN A 140 -4.78 -20.37 -0.67
C GLN A 140 -4.66 -21.61 -1.53
N ASN A 141 -5.44 -21.68 -2.61
CA ASN A 141 -5.49 -22.81 -3.51
C ASN A 141 -4.60 -22.62 -4.76
N GLU A 142 -3.95 -21.46 -4.88
CA GLU A 142 -3.04 -21.06 -5.96
C GLU A 142 -3.71 -21.08 -7.35
N ASP A 143 -5.01 -20.77 -7.41
CA ASP A 143 -5.77 -20.74 -8.67
C ASP A 143 -5.70 -19.38 -9.41
N GLY A 144 -5.03 -18.40 -8.82
CA GLY A 144 -4.86 -17.07 -9.39
C GLY A 144 -6.03 -16.11 -9.14
N ALA A 145 -7.00 -16.51 -8.31
CA ALA A 145 -8.13 -15.69 -7.90
C ALA A 145 -8.36 -15.80 -6.38
N ILE A 146 -9.20 -14.91 -5.84
CA ILE A 146 -9.49 -14.87 -4.41
C ILE A 146 -10.98 -15.03 -4.19
N THR A 147 -11.41 -16.10 -3.55
CA THR A 147 -12.80 -16.26 -3.11
C THR A 147 -13.10 -15.41 -1.87
N PHE A 148 -14.38 -15.11 -1.60
CA PHE A 148 -14.77 -14.34 -0.41
C PHE A 148 -14.26 -14.98 0.91
N ARG A 149 -14.19 -16.32 0.94
CA ARG A 149 -13.69 -17.09 2.10
C ARG A 149 -12.19 -16.93 2.31
N GLU A 150 -11.44 -16.90 1.23
CA GLU A 150 -9.99 -16.70 1.26
C GLU A 150 -9.65 -15.28 1.70
N TYR A 151 -10.41 -14.30 1.21
CA TYR A 151 -10.22 -12.89 1.59
C TYR A 151 -10.60 -12.62 3.06
N LEU A 152 -11.74 -13.15 3.52
CA LEU A 152 -12.27 -12.91 4.88
C LEU A 152 -12.57 -14.22 5.63
N PRO A 153 -11.55 -15.04 5.96
CA PRO A 153 -11.73 -16.38 6.51
C PRO A 153 -12.36 -16.41 7.92
N LYS A 154 -12.40 -15.26 8.60
CA LYS A 154 -12.97 -15.13 9.96
C LYS A 154 -14.47 -14.88 9.95
N ILE A 155 -15.07 -14.55 8.80
CA ILE A 155 -16.51 -14.33 8.69
C ILE A 155 -17.22 -15.70 8.70
N SER A 156 -18.18 -15.88 9.62
CA SER A 156 -18.94 -17.12 9.74
C SER A 156 -20.15 -17.14 8.80
N TYR A 157 -20.60 -18.32 8.38
CA TYR A 157 -21.83 -18.47 7.59
C TYR A 157 -23.03 -17.80 8.25
N GLN A 158 -23.19 -17.96 9.56
CA GLN A 158 -24.26 -17.32 10.33
C GLN A 158 -24.22 -15.79 10.24
N SER A 159 -23.02 -15.20 10.24
CA SER A 159 -22.89 -13.75 10.10
C SER A 159 -23.27 -13.25 8.71
N ILE A 160 -23.04 -14.05 7.67
CA ILE A 160 -23.48 -13.78 6.30
C ILE A 160 -25.01 -13.92 6.19
N GLU A 161 -25.57 -15.00 6.76
CA GLU A 161 -27.03 -15.24 6.80
C GLU A 161 -27.80 -14.13 7.51
N ASN A 162 -27.23 -13.57 8.57
CA ASN A 162 -27.80 -12.41 9.27
C ASN A 162 -27.89 -11.16 8.38
N ASN A 163 -27.17 -11.14 7.26
CA ASN A 163 -27.21 -10.11 6.22
C ASN A 163 -27.08 -8.68 6.77
N GLY A 164 -26.18 -8.51 7.74
CA GLY A 164 -25.89 -7.20 8.32
C GLY A 164 -25.28 -6.27 7.28
N MET A 165 -25.94 -5.14 7.02
CA MET A 165 -25.58 -4.16 6.00
C MET A 165 -24.91 -2.90 6.57
N THR A 166 -24.65 -2.86 7.87
CA THR A 166 -23.86 -1.79 8.47
C THR A 166 -22.42 -1.90 7.97
N HIS A 167 -21.76 -0.77 7.73
CA HIS A 167 -20.37 -0.76 7.27
C HIS A 167 -19.48 -1.63 8.18
N GLY A 168 -18.83 -2.63 7.57
CA GLY A 168 -17.96 -3.58 8.27
C GLY A 168 -18.64 -4.89 8.68
N GLU A 169 -19.96 -5.02 8.54
CA GLU A 169 -20.68 -6.28 8.75
C GLU A 169 -20.51 -7.24 7.57
N ALA A 170 -20.79 -8.52 7.81
CA ALA A 170 -20.55 -9.59 6.85
C ALA A 170 -21.36 -9.44 5.55
N GLY A 171 -22.63 -9.05 5.63
CA GLY A 171 -23.47 -8.82 4.45
C GLY A 171 -22.98 -7.63 3.64
N TRP A 172 -22.55 -6.55 4.30
CA TRP A 172 -21.92 -5.40 3.62
C TRP A 172 -20.65 -5.81 2.87
N TRP A 173 -19.75 -6.58 3.50
CA TRP A 173 -18.54 -7.08 2.84
C TRP A 173 -18.82 -8.03 1.69
N GLU A 174 -19.82 -8.92 1.84
CA GLU A 174 -20.23 -9.83 0.78
C GLU A 174 -20.78 -9.07 -0.43
N ASP A 175 -21.57 -8.01 -0.20
CA ASP A 175 -22.07 -7.14 -1.25
C ASP A 175 -20.93 -6.39 -1.97
N GLN A 176 -19.95 -5.87 -1.23
CA GLN A 176 -18.76 -5.25 -1.84
C GLN A 176 -17.97 -6.25 -2.69
N PHE A 177 -17.82 -7.49 -2.23
CA PHE A 177 -17.15 -8.53 -3.00
C PHE A 177 -17.89 -8.84 -4.30
N LYS A 178 -19.22 -9.02 -4.24
CA LYS A 178 -20.06 -9.26 -5.42
C LYS A 178 -20.03 -8.08 -6.40
N ASN A 179 -19.94 -6.86 -5.91
CA ASN A 179 -19.84 -5.68 -6.76
C ASN A 179 -18.49 -5.58 -7.50
N ALA A 180 -17.42 -6.19 -6.95
CA ALA A 180 -16.11 -6.26 -7.59
C ALA A 180 -15.98 -7.46 -8.55
N ASP A 181 -16.74 -8.52 -8.33
CA ASP A 181 -16.83 -9.72 -9.17
C ASP A 181 -17.65 -9.42 -10.44
N PHE A 182 -16.98 -8.89 -11.47
CA PHE A 182 -17.65 -8.41 -12.67
C PHE A 182 -18.18 -9.55 -13.53
N ASP A 183 -17.44 -10.66 -13.60
CA ASP A 183 -17.85 -11.83 -14.38
C ASP A 183 -18.79 -12.79 -13.62
N ASN A 184 -19.01 -12.53 -12.33
CA ASN A 184 -19.86 -13.28 -11.41
C ASN A 184 -19.43 -14.74 -11.26
N ASN A 185 -18.13 -15.02 -11.32
CA ASN A 185 -17.58 -16.36 -11.16
C ASN A 185 -17.42 -16.79 -9.69
N GLY A 186 -17.61 -15.86 -8.73
CA GLY A 186 -17.52 -16.10 -7.30
C GLY A 186 -16.12 -15.90 -6.69
N ALA A 187 -15.15 -15.45 -7.49
CA ALA A 187 -13.78 -15.16 -7.10
C ALA A 187 -13.29 -13.87 -7.78
N LEU A 188 -12.37 -13.16 -7.15
CA LEU A 188 -11.79 -11.94 -7.72
C LEU A 188 -10.44 -12.28 -8.35
N GLY A 189 -10.37 -12.16 -9.67
CA GLY A 189 -9.11 -12.23 -10.41
C GLY A 189 -8.25 -10.98 -10.17
N PHE A 190 -7.03 -10.97 -10.73
CA PHE A 190 -6.10 -9.85 -10.55
C PHE A 190 -6.68 -8.48 -10.92
N GLU A 191 -7.38 -8.37 -12.07
CA GLU A 191 -7.94 -7.11 -12.52
C GLU A 191 -9.12 -6.66 -11.64
N GLU A 192 -10.00 -7.58 -11.25
CA GLU A 192 -11.16 -7.31 -10.38
C GLU A 192 -10.73 -6.91 -8.97
N PHE A 193 -9.70 -7.57 -8.44
CA PHE A 193 -9.14 -7.27 -7.14
C PHE A 193 -8.32 -5.97 -7.12
N LYS A 194 -7.87 -5.49 -8.29
CA LYS A 194 -7.11 -4.24 -8.44
C LYS A 194 -8.00 -3.00 -8.33
N GLU A 195 -9.27 -3.11 -8.70
CA GLU A 195 -10.28 -2.04 -8.61
C GLU A 195 -10.83 -1.84 -7.18
#